data_AF-A0A8K0M405-F1
#
_entry.id   AF-A0A8K0M405-F1
#
_cell.length_a   1.000
_cell.length_b   1.000
_cell.length_c   1.000
_cell.angle_alpha   90.00
_cell.angle_beta   90.00
_cell.angle_gamma   90.00
#
_symmetry.space_group_name_H-M   'P 1'
#
loop_
_entity.id
_entity.type
_entity.pdbx_description
1 polymer ?
#
loop_
_entity_poly.entity_id
_entity_poly.type
_entity_poly.pdbx_seq_one_letter_code
_entity_poly.pdbx_strand_id
1 'polypeptide(L)'
;MVEKGAGNGAEEEEEEEDPDRKELDKAYDQVLLPAIATAVQDPNILQHIPKSRRIAESTSRARQESISTERLNKQNANADVLGQGSRSNALSYVLQHRHLEAIWQGVQSRVATFPQFAGIRLYMGAKNLKLAYMHPDITQTISDWRNQWNAAVDERFLEPSTTYVDIGRQYTPRIGSVAEANVLLWRRCCLKRLWRQRQAWSLKSGIAPLRQAEYSWVTMRDAVDMTITPTHKSREVLEGLLYSQFYNLIKIPFDAAKQYPFQNPQVEKMALDPSYLADCEGSTRGNHANQASLKLAYRLSKLRRKALQTKMQLGYLTLRWKSEIMGALHFFQSNEWLEAVTLCIK
;
A
#
# COMPACT_ATOMS: atom_id res chain seq x y z
N MET A 1 6.11 8.10 73.27
CA MET A 1 6.92 8.59 72.13
C MET A 1 7.69 7.41 71.57
N VAL A 2 7.16 6.78 70.53
CA VAL A 2 7.86 5.78 69.72
C VAL A 2 7.47 6.12 68.28
N GLU A 3 8.40 6.74 67.56
CA GLU A 3 8.22 7.07 66.15
C GLU A 3 8.56 5.85 65.28
N LYS A 4 7.63 5.56 64.35
CA LYS A 4 7.78 4.58 63.28
C LYS A 4 8.64 5.19 62.17
N GLY A 5 9.75 4.55 61.83
CA GLY A 5 10.46 4.79 60.58
C GLY A 5 9.71 4.09 59.43
N ALA A 6 9.18 4.87 58.49
CA ALA A 6 8.61 4.37 57.25
C ALA A 6 9.74 4.15 56.24
N GLY A 7 10.09 2.89 55.99
CA GLY A 7 10.79 2.49 54.78
C GLY A 7 9.75 2.12 53.73
N ASN A 8 9.57 2.96 52.70
CA ASN A 8 8.85 2.57 51.50
C ASN A 8 9.88 2.05 50.50
N GLY A 9 9.84 0.73 50.26
CA GLY A 9 10.49 0.11 49.12
C GLY A 9 9.87 0.64 47.84
N ALA A 10 10.71 1.05 46.91
CA ALA A 10 10.32 1.20 45.52
C ALA A 10 10.18 -0.22 44.96
N GLU A 11 8.94 -0.68 44.79
CA GLU A 11 8.64 -1.77 43.88
C GLU A 11 8.95 -1.24 42.47
N GLU A 12 9.99 -1.80 41.85
CA GLU A 12 10.24 -1.64 40.42
C GLU A 12 9.05 -2.29 39.70
N GLU A 13 8.14 -1.45 39.19
CA GLU A 13 7.15 -1.87 38.20
C GLU A 13 7.91 -2.38 36.98
N GLU A 14 8.04 -3.71 36.85
CA GLU A 14 8.44 -4.34 35.59
C GLU A 14 7.40 -3.96 34.54
N GLU A 15 7.74 -2.97 33.69
CA GLU A 15 6.98 -2.66 32.48
C GLU A 15 6.82 -3.97 31.68
N GLU A 16 5.59 -4.47 31.60
CA GLU A 16 5.21 -5.65 30.85
C GLU A 16 5.49 -5.39 29.36
N GLU A 17 6.71 -5.69 28.91
CA GLU A 17 7.16 -5.47 27.53
C GLU A 17 6.27 -6.26 26.55
N ASP A 18 5.67 -5.54 25.62
CA ASP A 18 4.85 -6.05 24.52
C ASP A 18 5.51 -7.29 23.85
N PRO A 19 4.85 -8.47 23.89
CA PRO A 19 5.40 -9.71 23.36
C PRO A 19 5.74 -9.64 21.86
N ASP A 20 5.00 -8.84 21.07
CA ASP A 20 5.27 -8.65 19.65
C ASP A 20 6.59 -7.89 19.42
N ARG A 21 6.95 -7.00 20.35
CA ARG A 21 8.20 -6.23 20.30
C ARG A 21 9.41 -7.12 20.57
N LYS A 22 9.32 -8.05 21.53
CA LYS A 22 10.38 -9.03 21.85
C LYS A 22 10.69 -9.94 20.66
N GLU A 23 9.67 -10.35 19.91
CA GLU A 23 9.88 -11.20 18.74
C GLU A 23 10.53 -10.46 17.57
N LEU A 24 10.22 -9.18 17.38
CA LEU A 24 10.91 -8.35 16.38
C LEU A 24 12.37 -8.08 16.74
N ASP A 25 12.68 -7.87 18.02
CA ASP A 25 14.06 -7.73 18.51
C ASP A 25 14.86 -9.00 18.20
N LYS A 26 14.33 -10.18 18.56
CA LYS A 26 14.95 -11.48 18.26
C LYS A 26 15.12 -11.71 16.75
N ALA A 27 14.10 -11.43 15.95
CA ALA A 27 14.14 -11.65 14.50
C ALA A 27 15.25 -10.81 13.83
N TYR A 28 15.46 -9.58 14.27
CA TYR A 28 16.52 -8.76 13.72
C TYR A 28 17.89 -9.10 14.33
N ASP A 29 18.00 -9.12 15.65
CA ASP A 29 19.29 -9.21 16.37
C ASP A 29 19.91 -10.60 16.31
N GLN A 30 19.08 -11.65 16.32
CA GLN A 30 19.56 -13.04 16.40
C GLN A 30 19.52 -13.77 15.05
N VAL A 31 18.67 -13.32 14.12
CA VAL A 31 18.51 -13.96 12.81
C VAL A 31 19.06 -13.10 11.68
N LEU A 32 18.46 -11.94 11.40
CA LEU A 32 18.75 -11.17 10.19
C LEU A 32 20.12 -10.51 10.20
N LEU A 33 20.44 -9.71 11.23
CA LEU A 33 21.68 -8.95 11.30
C LEU A 33 22.92 -9.87 11.30
N PRO A 34 22.97 -10.97 12.08
CA PRO A 34 24.10 -11.89 12.03
C PRO A 34 24.26 -12.57 10.67
N ALA A 35 23.15 -12.90 9.99
CA ALA A 35 23.21 -13.46 8.63
C ALA A 35 23.81 -12.47 7.63
N ILE A 36 23.42 -11.19 7.72
CA ILE A 36 24.00 -10.11 6.90
C ILE A 36 25.49 -9.92 7.22
N ALA A 37 25.86 -9.87 8.49
CA ALA A 37 27.25 -9.69 8.91
C ALA A 37 28.16 -10.81 8.38
N THR A 38 27.72 -12.07 8.50
CA THR A 38 28.47 -13.23 7.99
C THR A 38 28.62 -13.21 6.47
N ALA A 39 27.61 -12.77 5.72
CA ALA A 39 27.59 -12.81 4.26
C ALA A 39 28.26 -11.62 3.57
N VAL A 40 28.25 -10.43 4.19
CA VAL A 40 28.77 -9.20 3.59
C VAL A 40 30.26 -9.02 3.88
N GLN A 41 30.69 -9.28 5.13
CA GLN A 41 32.10 -9.18 5.60
C GLN A 41 32.85 -7.89 5.20
N ASP A 42 32.13 -6.82 4.88
CA ASP A 42 32.68 -5.53 4.47
C ASP A 42 32.29 -4.46 5.50
N PRO A 43 33.25 -3.99 6.32
CA PRO A 43 33.00 -2.93 7.30
C PRO A 43 32.42 -1.65 6.68
N ASN A 44 32.78 -1.31 5.43
CA ASN A 44 32.29 -0.10 4.76
C ASN A 44 30.79 -0.20 4.43
N ILE A 45 30.27 -1.41 4.24
CA ILE A 45 28.84 -1.66 4.04
C ILE A 45 28.15 -1.80 5.39
N LEU A 46 28.74 -2.59 6.30
CA LEU A 46 28.14 -2.93 7.60
C LEU A 46 28.05 -1.75 8.57
N GLN A 47 28.81 -0.68 8.38
CA GLN A 47 28.70 0.55 9.18
C GLN A 47 27.37 1.28 8.98
N HIS A 48 26.70 1.08 7.84
CA HIS A 48 25.43 1.74 7.54
C HIS A 48 24.22 0.99 8.11
N ILE A 49 24.39 -0.28 8.50
CA ILE A 49 23.32 -1.15 8.99
C ILE A 49 23.22 -1.03 10.51
N PRO A 50 22.02 -0.78 11.09
CA PRO A 50 21.83 -0.68 12.53
C PRO A 50 22.32 -1.93 13.25
N LYS A 51 23.11 -1.75 14.32
CA LYS A 51 23.70 -2.86 15.06
C LYS A 51 22.73 -3.60 15.98
N SER A 52 21.52 -3.08 16.14
CA SER A 52 20.42 -3.78 16.80
C SER A 52 19.06 -3.25 16.35
N ARG A 53 17.99 -3.98 16.66
CA ARG A 53 16.61 -3.57 16.41
C ARG A 53 16.24 -2.30 17.17
N ARG A 54 16.77 -2.13 18.39
CA ARG A 54 16.59 -0.93 19.20
C ARG A 54 17.25 0.28 18.54
N ILE A 55 18.46 0.13 17.99
CA ILE A 55 19.12 1.19 17.21
C ILE A 55 18.34 1.50 15.94
N ALA A 56 17.84 0.47 15.23
CA ALA A 56 16.98 0.66 14.06
C ALA A 56 15.70 1.43 14.43
N GLU A 57 15.09 1.13 15.59
CA GLU A 57 13.90 1.84 16.07
C GLU A 57 14.18 3.31 16.33
N SER A 58 15.23 3.59 17.12
CA SER A 58 15.63 4.95 17.45
C SER A 58 15.99 5.72 16.17
N THR A 59 16.75 5.12 15.26
CA THR A 59 17.10 5.74 13.96
C THR A 59 15.86 6.03 13.12
N SER A 60 14.90 5.10 13.09
CA SER A 60 13.63 5.29 12.38
C SER A 60 12.82 6.46 12.95
N ARG A 61 12.92 6.69 14.27
CA ARG A 61 12.29 7.79 15.02
C ARG A 61 13.15 9.06 15.11
N ALA A 62 14.41 9.06 14.68
CA ALA A 62 15.31 10.20 14.83
C ALA A 62 14.76 11.51 14.19
N ARG A 63 14.00 11.41 13.10
CA ARG A 63 13.30 12.56 12.52
C ARG A 63 12.21 13.12 13.44
N GLN A 64 11.52 12.26 14.18
CA GLN A 64 10.54 12.65 15.20
C GLN A 64 11.26 13.36 16.37
N GLU A 65 12.41 12.86 16.79
CA GLU A 65 13.22 13.45 17.88
C GLU A 65 13.83 14.81 17.49
N SER A 66 14.28 14.97 16.24
CA SER A 66 14.74 16.25 15.68
C SER A 66 13.61 17.29 15.64
N ILE A 67 12.37 16.87 15.40
CA ILE A 67 11.20 17.77 15.44
C ILE A 67 10.84 18.12 16.89
N SER A 68 11.11 17.23 17.85
CA SER A 68 10.84 17.44 19.28
C SER A 68 11.85 18.36 19.99
N THR A 69 13.07 18.50 19.47
CA THR A 69 14.14 19.34 20.07
C THR A 69 14.27 20.74 19.46
N GLU A 70 13.72 20.98 18.26
CA GLU A 70 13.39 22.34 17.85
C GLU A 70 12.34 22.87 18.83
N ARG A 71 12.62 23.98 19.54
CA ARG A 71 11.59 24.72 20.31
C ARG A 71 10.32 24.71 19.48
N LEU A 72 9.24 24.13 20.00
CA LEU A 72 7.93 24.03 19.34
C LEU A 72 7.43 25.43 18.98
N ASN A 73 7.98 26.00 17.91
CA ASN A 73 7.50 27.15 17.21
C ASN A 73 6.39 26.57 16.39
N LYS A 74 5.21 26.87 16.85
CA LYS A 74 4.05 26.08 16.55
C LYS A 74 3.54 26.27 15.08
N GLN A 75 4.35 26.90 14.21
CA GLN A 75 4.34 26.64 12.76
C GLN A 75 4.64 25.15 12.44
N ASN A 76 5.42 24.49 13.30
CA ASN A 76 5.74 23.06 13.25
C ASN A 76 4.75 22.19 14.08
N ALA A 77 3.92 22.80 14.94
CA ALA A 77 2.91 22.09 15.75
C ALA A 77 1.62 21.77 14.97
N ASN A 78 1.51 22.21 13.71
CA ASN A 78 0.37 21.92 12.85
C ASN A 78 0.76 20.96 11.74
N ALA A 79 1.26 19.80 12.17
CA ALA A 79 0.49 18.58 12.03
C ALA A 79 -0.18 18.28 10.67
N ASP A 80 0.47 18.58 9.54
CA ASP A 80 0.73 17.54 8.53
C ASP A 80 1.89 16.62 8.99
N VAL A 81 2.57 17.05 10.06
CA VAL A 81 3.51 16.27 10.88
C VAL A 81 2.80 15.37 11.90
N LEU A 82 1.47 15.33 12.05
CA LEU A 82 0.79 14.27 12.81
C LEU A 82 0.26 13.14 11.91
N GLY A 83 0.33 13.31 10.59
CA GLY A 83 0.26 12.19 9.64
C GLY A 83 1.62 11.55 9.36
N GLN A 84 2.73 12.24 9.68
CA GLN A 84 4.11 11.77 9.49
C GLN A 84 4.95 11.65 10.76
N GLY A 85 4.55 12.27 11.88
CA GLY A 85 5.25 12.22 13.17
C GLY A 85 4.85 11.03 14.03
N SER A 86 3.85 10.26 13.61
CA SER A 86 3.65 8.87 14.08
C SER A 86 4.39 7.86 13.19
N ARG A 87 4.97 8.29 12.06
CA ARG A 87 5.59 7.39 11.09
C ARG A 87 7.06 7.24 11.43
N SER A 88 7.40 6.10 12.01
CA SER A 88 8.71 5.48 11.83
C SER A 88 9.12 5.63 10.36
N ASN A 89 10.29 6.25 10.10
CA ASN A 89 10.81 6.28 8.75
C ASN A 89 11.18 4.85 8.34
N ALA A 90 10.72 4.41 7.17
CA ALA A 90 11.16 3.14 6.61
C ALA A 90 12.68 3.22 6.35
N LEU A 91 13.45 2.45 7.11
CA LEU A 91 14.88 2.30 6.86
C LEU A 91 15.07 1.37 5.65
N SER A 92 15.89 1.79 4.69
CA SER A 92 16.19 1.00 3.50
C SER A 92 17.69 1.02 3.26
N TYR A 93 18.27 -0.18 3.18
CA TYR A 93 19.69 -0.39 2.94
C TYR A 93 19.85 -1.21 1.66
N VAL A 94 20.68 -0.73 0.75
CA VAL A 94 20.94 -1.42 -0.52
C VAL A 94 22.13 -2.35 -0.32
N LEU A 95 21.89 -3.65 -0.47
CA LEU A 95 22.92 -4.67 -0.53
C LEU A 95 23.10 -5.14 -1.97
N GLN A 96 24.33 -5.50 -2.33
CA GLN A 96 24.60 -6.05 -3.65
C GLN A 96 24.01 -7.47 -3.76
N HIS A 97 23.43 -7.77 -4.92
CA HIS A 97 22.72 -9.04 -5.18
C HIS A 97 23.57 -10.29 -4.90
N ARG A 98 24.90 -10.21 -5.06
CA ARG A 98 25.86 -11.31 -4.80
C ARG A 98 25.79 -11.86 -3.37
N HIS A 99 25.31 -11.08 -2.40
CA HIS A 99 25.21 -11.52 -1.01
C HIS A 99 23.88 -12.22 -0.69
N LEU A 100 22.88 -12.14 -1.58
CA LEU A 100 21.51 -12.58 -1.27
C LEU A 100 21.43 -14.06 -0.88
N GLU A 101 22.10 -14.94 -1.64
CA GLU A 101 22.09 -16.39 -1.37
C GLU A 101 22.68 -16.70 0.02
N ALA A 102 23.87 -16.20 0.31
CA ALA A 102 24.54 -16.41 1.59
C ALA A 102 23.76 -15.81 2.77
N ILE A 103 23.15 -14.63 2.58
CA ILE A 103 22.26 -14.03 3.59
C ILE A 103 21.06 -14.94 3.85
N TRP A 104 20.40 -15.42 2.79
CA TRP A 104 19.20 -16.24 2.92
C TRP A 104 19.48 -17.59 3.58
N GLN A 105 20.55 -18.28 3.18
CA GLN A 105 21.01 -19.50 3.86
C GLN A 105 21.33 -19.22 5.34
N GLY A 106 21.98 -18.09 5.64
CA GLY A 106 22.28 -17.66 6.99
C GLY A 106 21.02 -17.42 7.85
N VAL A 107 19.95 -16.88 7.25
CA VAL A 107 18.65 -16.68 7.89
C VAL A 107 17.99 -18.03 8.15
N GLN A 108 17.93 -18.93 7.16
CA GLN A 108 17.29 -20.24 7.30
C GLN A 108 17.94 -21.08 8.41
N SER A 109 19.28 -21.14 8.44
CA SER A 109 20.02 -21.87 9.47
C SER A 109 19.77 -21.33 10.88
N ARG A 110 19.60 -20.00 11.02
CA ARG A 110 19.32 -19.37 12.32
C ARG A 110 17.87 -19.57 12.74
N VAL A 111 16.92 -19.45 11.82
CA VAL A 111 15.50 -19.71 12.10
C VAL A 111 15.26 -21.14 12.59
N ALA A 112 16.09 -22.11 12.19
CA ALA A 112 16.01 -23.48 12.70
C ALA A 112 16.15 -23.58 14.23
N THR A 113 16.83 -22.62 14.89
CA THR A 113 16.95 -22.55 16.35
C THR A 113 15.85 -21.75 17.02
N PHE A 114 14.94 -21.14 16.24
CA PHE A 114 13.83 -20.31 16.70
C PHE A 114 12.51 -20.80 16.09
N PRO A 115 11.86 -21.81 16.70
CA PRO A 115 10.64 -22.41 16.16
C PRO A 115 9.52 -21.40 15.86
N GLN A 116 9.48 -20.29 16.59
CA GLN A 116 8.49 -19.23 16.38
C GLN A 116 8.69 -18.45 15.07
N PHE A 117 9.85 -18.54 14.43
CA PHE A 117 10.12 -18.00 13.10
C PHE A 117 9.98 -19.05 11.98
N ALA A 118 9.47 -20.24 12.29
CA ALA A 118 9.23 -21.28 11.30
C ALA A 118 8.35 -20.75 10.15
N GLY A 119 8.77 -21.05 8.91
CA GLY A 119 8.06 -20.59 7.71
C GLY A 119 8.35 -19.14 7.30
N ILE A 120 9.45 -18.53 7.77
CA ILE A 120 9.92 -17.22 7.31
C ILE A 120 10.00 -17.17 5.77
N ARG A 121 9.67 -16.02 5.18
CA ARG A 121 9.62 -15.82 3.73
C ARG A 121 10.39 -14.57 3.29
N LEU A 122 11.05 -14.67 2.14
CA LEU A 122 11.60 -13.52 1.46
C LEU A 122 10.53 -12.87 0.59
N TYR A 123 10.35 -11.56 0.73
CA TYR A 123 9.49 -10.78 -0.16
C TYR A 123 10.33 -10.09 -1.22
N MET A 124 10.07 -10.42 -2.48
CA MET A 124 10.70 -9.75 -3.63
C MET A 124 9.75 -8.73 -4.23
N GLY A 125 10.25 -7.52 -4.46
CA GLY A 125 9.50 -6.45 -5.10
C GLY A 125 10.25 -5.94 -6.33
N ALA A 126 9.61 -6.01 -7.49
CA ALA A 126 10.09 -5.34 -8.70
C ALA A 126 9.29 -4.04 -8.90
N LYS A 127 10.01 -2.95 -9.21
CA LYS A 127 9.38 -1.65 -9.52
C LYS A 127 9.28 -1.47 -11.03
N ASN A 128 8.34 -0.62 -11.45
CA ASN A 128 8.12 -0.21 -12.84
C ASN A 128 7.71 -1.30 -13.85
N LEU A 129 7.37 -2.52 -13.39
CA LEU A 129 6.91 -3.60 -14.27
C LEU A 129 5.69 -3.22 -15.12
N LYS A 130 4.77 -2.38 -14.59
CA LYS A 130 3.62 -1.90 -15.36
C LYS A 130 4.04 -1.22 -16.66
N LEU A 131 5.07 -0.37 -16.62
CA LEU A 131 5.50 0.37 -17.82
C LEU A 131 6.31 -0.51 -18.77
N ALA A 132 7.00 -1.52 -18.24
CA ALA A 132 7.80 -2.45 -19.03
C ALA A 132 6.96 -3.35 -19.94
N TYR A 133 5.76 -3.76 -19.49
CA TYR A 133 4.92 -4.74 -20.20
C TYR A 133 3.57 -4.17 -20.65
N MET A 134 3.40 -2.85 -20.72
CA MET A 134 2.13 -2.26 -21.16
C MET A 134 2.04 -2.29 -22.69
N HIS A 135 1.47 -3.36 -23.24
CA HIS A 135 1.20 -3.45 -24.69
C HIS A 135 -0.30 -3.33 -25.00
N PRO A 136 -0.67 -2.86 -26.21
CA PRO A 136 -2.04 -2.90 -26.68
C PRO A 136 -2.60 -4.33 -26.80
N ASP A 137 -1.72 -5.29 -27.07
CA ASP A 137 -2.04 -6.72 -27.17
C ASP A 137 -1.64 -7.47 -25.89
N ILE A 138 -2.59 -8.24 -25.36
CA ILE A 138 -2.39 -9.07 -24.18
C ILE A 138 -1.43 -10.23 -24.46
N THR A 139 -1.40 -10.75 -25.69
CA THR A 139 -0.53 -11.86 -26.05
C THR A 139 0.93 -11.44 -25.96
N GLN A 140 1.26 -10.29 -26.55
CA GLN A 140 2.58 -9.67 -26.41
C GLN A 140 2.92 -9.40 -24.93
N THR A 141 1.99 -8.82 -24.17
CA THR A 141 2.17 -8.56 -22.73
C THR A 141 2.55 -9.82 -21.94
N ILE A 142 1.83 -10.93 -22.17
CA ILE A 142 2.08 -12.21 -21.49
C ILE A 142 3.40 -12.82 -21.95
N SER A 143 3.71 -12.74 -23.26
CA SER A 143 4.97 -13.25 -23.81
C SER A 143 6.18 -12.57 -23.20
N ASP A 144 6.22 -11.23 -23.19
CA ASP A 144 7.36 -10.47 -22.68
C ASP A 144 7.51 -10.62 -21.16
N TRP A 145 6.38 -10.64 -20.43
CA TRP A 145 6.40 -10.96 -19.00
C TRP A 145 6.97 -12.35 -18.74
N ARG A 146 6.54 -13.39 -19.48
CA ARG A 146 7.05 -14.77 -19.33
C ARG A 146 8.54 -14.86 -19.63
N ASN A 147 9.01 -14.20 -20.68
CA ASN A 147 10.44 -14.20 -21.03
C ASN A 147 11.29 -13.65 -19.88
N GLN A 148 10.89 -12.52 -19.31
CA GLN A 148 11.60 -11.94 -18.17
C GLN A 148 11.43 -12.77 -16.89
N TRP A 149 10.23 -13.32 -16.65
CA TRP A 149 9.97 -14.21 -15.52
C TRP A 149 10.89 -15.43 -15.55
N ASN A 150 10.94 -16.14 -16.68
CA ASN A 150 11.78 -17.34 -16.84
C ASN A 150 13.28 -17.04 -16.72
N ALA A 151 13.71 -15.82 -17.07
CA ALA A 151 15.10 -15.40 -16.95
C ALA A 151 15.48 -14.98 -15.51
N ALA A 152 14.53 -14.46 -14.74
CA ALA A 152 14.78 -13.84 -13.44
C ALA A 152 14.31 -14.67 -12.25
N VAL A 153 13.45 -15.67 -12.47
CA VAL A 153 12.76 -16.42 -11.43
C VAL A 153 12.98 -17.91 -11.65
N ASP A 154 13.48 -18.56 -10.61
CA ASP A 154 13.55 -20.02 -10.54
C ASP A 154 12.37 -20.53 -9.72
N GLU A 155 11.42 -21.16 -10.42
CA GLU A 155 10.14 -21.60 -9.84
C GLU A 155 10.31 -22.62 -8.72
N ARG A 156 11.46 -23.28 -8.60
CA ARG A 156 11.76 -24.21 -7.49
C ARG A 156 11.77 -23.53 -6.13
N PHE A 157 11.99 -22.21 -6.10
CA PHE A 157 11.98 -21.41 -4.87
C PHE A 157 10.65 -20.73 -4.62
N LEU A 158 9.65 -20.96 -5.48
CA LEU A 158 8.32 -20.41 -5.31
C LEU A 158 7.36 -21.44 -4.73
N GLU A 159 6.53 -20.97 -3.80
CA GLU A 159 5.40 -21.74 -3.29
C GLU A 159 4.17 -21.39 -4.14
N PRO A 160 3.69 -22.29 -5.03
CA PRO A 160 2.63 -21.98 -5.99
C PRO A 160 1.33 -21.53 -5.30
N SER A 161 1.02 -22.13 -4.15
CA SER A 161 -0.19 -21.82 -3.36
C SER A 161 -0.17 -20.41 -2.74
N THR A 162 0.98 -19.72 -2.77
CA THR A 162 1.13 -18.38 -2.20
C THR A 162 1.80 -17.40 -3.14
N THR A 163 2.00 -17.78 -4.40
CA THR A 163 2.60 -16.93 -5.43
C THR A 163 1.55 -16.57 -6.47
N TYR A 164 1.39 -15.27 -6.68
CA TYR A 164 0.28 -14.72 -7.45
C TYR A 164 0.76 -13.72 -8.48
N VAL A 165 0.07 -13.68 -9.62
CA VAL A 165 0.27 -12.68 -10.67
C VAL A 165 -0.92 -11.72 -10.68
N ASP A 166 -0.61 -10.43 -10.81
CA ASP A 166 -1.59 -9.36 -10.92
C ASP A 166 -1.58 -8.83 -12.35
N ILE A 167 -2.66 -9.07 -13.10
CA ILE A 167 -2.81 -8.67 -14.51
C ILE A 167 -3.81 -7.52 -14.59
N GLY A 168 -3.41 -6.42 -15.24
CA GLY A 168 -4.24 -5.25 -15.43
C GLY A 168 -4.51 -4.95 -16.89
N ARG A 169 -5.75 -4.59 -17.24
CA ARG A 169 -6.13 -3.99 -18.51
C ARG A 169 -6.60 -2.56 -18.28
N GLN A 170 -6.14 -1.64 -19.11
CA GLN A 170 -6.55 -0.24 -19.09
C GLN A 170 -7.18 0.11 -20.44
N TYR A 171 -8.32 0.79 -20.43
CA TYR A 171 -8.88 1.40 -21.62
C TYR A 171 -8.40 2.85 -21.73
N THR A 172 -7.73 3.16 -22.84
CA THR A 172 -7.25 4.49 -23.20
C THR A 172 -8.01 4.95 -24.45
N PRO A 173 -8.76 6.07 -24.41
CA PRO A 173 -9.39 6.62 -25.60
C PRO A 173 -8.39 6.80 -26.73
N ARG A 174 -8.84 6.54 -27.97
CA ARG A 174 -8.04 6.84 -29.16
C ARG A 174 -7.92 8.35 -29.32
N ILE A 175 -6.74 8.83 -29.69
CA ILE A 175 -6.52 10.24 -30.03
C ILE A 175 -7.47 10.66 -31.17
N GLY A 176 -8.12 11.80 -31.01
CA GLY A 176 -9.15 12.35 -31.89
C GLY A 176 -10.55 11.76 -31.71
N SER A 177 -10.74 10.80 -30.78
CA SER A 177 -12.08 10.23 -30.52
C SER A 177 -12.90 11.14 -29.60
N VAL A 178 -14.23 11.04 -29.70
CA VAL A 178 -15.15 11.72 -28.75
C VAL A 178 -14.81 11.35 -27.31
N ALA A 179 -14.39 10.10 -27.06
CA ALA A 179 -14.01 9.63 -25.74
C ALA A 179 -12.74 10.31 -25.17
N GLU A 180 -11.86 10.86 -26.01
CA GLU A 180 -10.65 11.58 -25.56
C GLU A 180 -10.98 12.88 -24.83
N ALA A 181 -12.10 13.51 -25.17
CA ALA A 181 -12.55 14.74 -24.51
C ALA A 181 -13.31 14.48 -23.18
N ASN A 182 -13.46 13.22 -22.78
CA ASN A 182 -14.38 12.80 -21.72
C ASN A 182 -13.71 12.00 -20.61
N VAL A 183 -14.24 12.14 -19.39
CA VAL A 183 -13.88 11.26 -18.27
C VAL A 183 -14.64 9.96 -18.42
N LEU A 184 -13.92 8.85 -18.55
CA LEU A 184 -14.54 7.53 -18.53
C LEU A 184 -14.71 7.04 -17.11
N LEU A 185 -15.95 6.69 -16.75
CA LEU A 185 -16.32 6.10 -15.47
C LEU A 185 -17.04 4.76 -15.67
N TRP A 186 -16.77 3.79 -14.81
CA TRP A 186 -17.49 2.54 -14.79
C TRP A 186 -18.95 2.75 -14.41
N ARG A 187 -19.87 2.41 -15.34
CA ARG A 187 -21.31 2.47 -15.07
C ARG A 187 -21.71 1.35 -14.12
N ARG A 188 -22.45 1.69 -13.07
CA ARG A 188 -22.95 0.74 -12.06
C ARG A 188 -23.81 -0.37 -12.67
N CYS A 189 -24.68 -0.03 -13.63
CA CYS A 189 -25.54 -1.02 -14.30
C CYS A 189 -24.71 -2.06 -15.08
N CYS A 190 -23.65 -1.62 -15.75
CA CYS A 190 -22.70 -2.46 -16.47
C CYS A 190 -22.03 -3.47 -15.54
N LEU A 191 -21.43 -2.97 -14.45
CA LEU A 191 -20.71 -3.83 -13.51
C LEU A 191 -21.66 -4.78 -12.75
N LYS A 192 -22.89 -4.34 -12.45
CA LYS A 192 -23.94 -5.22 -11.88
C LYS A 192 -24.35 -6.33 -12.84
N ARG A 193 -24.42 -6.06 -14.14
CA ARG A 193 -24.70 -7.10 -15.15
C ARG A 193 -23.56 -8.12 -15.19
N LEU A 194 -22.31 -7.66 -15.23
CA LEU A 194 -21.13 -8.52 -15.19
C LEU A 194 -21.12 -9.40 -13.93
N TRP A 195 -21.39 -8.81 -12.78
CA TRP A 195 -21.52 -9.52 -11.50
C TRP A 195 -22.57 -10.64 -11.56
N ARG A 196 -23.76 -10.37 -12.10
CA ARG A 196 -24.83 -11.39 -12.25
C ARG A 196 -24.41 -12.51 -13.19
N GLN A 197 -23.76 -12.18 -14.31
CA GLN A 197 -23.26 -13.18 -15.25
C GLN A 197 -22.21 -14.09 -14.60
N ARG A 198 -21.29 -13.51 -13.82
CA ARG A 198 -20.27 -14.29 -13.09
C ARG A 198 -20.86 -15.16 -12.00
N GLN A 199 -21.86 -14.66 -11.26
CA GLN A 199 -22.58 -15.49 -10.29
C GLN A 199 -23.21 -16.71 -10.96
N ALA A 200 -23.88 -16.53 -12.10
CA ALA A 200 -24.48 -17.62 -12.87
C ALA A 200 -23.44 -18.65 -13.34
N TRP A 201 -22.29 -18.19 -13.85
CA TRP A 201 -21.21 -19.07 -14.31
C TRP A 201 -20.54 -19.85 -13.16
N SER A 202 -20.41 -19.22 -11.99
CA SER A 202 -19.70 -19.77 -10.84
C SER A 202 -20.57 -20.72 -9.99
N LEU A 203 -21.88 -20.79 -10.25
CA LEU A 203 -22.83 -21.71 -9.62
C LEU A 203 -22.66 -23.14 -10.17
N LYS A 204 -21.82 -23.96 -9.51
CA LYS A 204 -21.78 -25.41 -9.72
C LYS A 204 -22.24 -26.25 -8.51
N SER A 205 -22.38 -25.64 -7.32
CA SER A 205 -22.46 -26.40 -6.06
C SER A 205 -23.43 -25.84 -4.99
N GLY A 206 -24.44 -25.04 -5.37
CA GLY A 206 -25.51 -24.61 -4.46
C GLY A 206 -25.13 -23.62 -3.33
N ILE A 207 -23.88 -23.14 -3.29
CA ILE A 207 -23.42 -22.10 -2.33
C ILE A 207 -23.08 -20.83 -3.11
N ALA A 208 -23.53 -19.68 -2.61
CA ALA A 208 -23.28 -18.36 -3.22
C ALA A 208 -21.78 -18.13 -3.47
N PRO A 209 -21.32 -18.17 -4.74
CA PRO A 209 -19.92 -18.44 -5.01
C PRO A 209 -19.03 -17.19 -5.01
N LEU A 210 -19.59 -15.99 -4.90
CA LEU A 210 -18.84 -14.75 -5.03
C LEU A 210 -19.28 -13.73 -3.98
N ARG A 211 -18.39 -12.79 -3.64
CA ARG A 211 -18.64 -11.58 -2.86
C ARG A 211 -18.41 -10.34 -3.72
N GLN A 212 -19.16 -9.29 -3.44
CA GLN A 212 -19.08 -8.02 -4.17
C GLN A 212 -18.91 -6.87 -3.18
N ALA A 213 -17.97 -5.97 -3.46
CA ALA A 213 -17.83 -4.68 -2.81
C ALA A 213 -17.97 -3.56 -3.85
N GLU A 214 -18.88 -2.62 -3.61
CA GLU A 214 -19.09 -1.42 -4.43
C GLU A 214 -18.54 -0.20 -3.70
N TYR A 215 -17.78 0.64 -4.42
CA TYR A 215 -17.26 1.90 -3.92
C TYR A 215 -17.82 3.03 -4.76
N SER A 216 -18.75 3.80 -4.18
CA SER A 216 -19.41 4.92 -4.86
C SER A 216 -18.39 5.99 -5.22
N TRP A 217 -18.36 6.40 -6.48
CA TRP A 217 -17.47 7.46 -6.94
C TRP A 217 -18.07 8.82 -6.64
N VAL A 218 -17.48 9.61 -5.73
CA VAL A 218 -17.86 11.02 -5.43
C VAL A 218 -19.38 11.21 -5.33
N THR A 219 -20.04 10.32 -4.57
CA THR A 219 -21.51 10.28 -4.38
C THR A 219 -22.36 10.20 -5.67
N MET A 220 -21.76 9.84 -6.81
CA MET A 220 -22.47 9.59 -8.05
C MET A 220 -23.29 8.30 -7.95
N ARG A 221 -24.58 8.39 -8.28
CA ARG A 221 -25.52 7.26 -8.23
C ARG A 221 -25.13 6.12 -9.16
N ASP A 222 -24.71 6.47 -10.38
CA ASP A 222 -24.58 5.56 -11.51
C ASP A 222 -23.13 5.20 -11.86
N ALA A 223 -22.15 5.73 -11.13
CA ALA A 223 -20.73 5.43 -11.30
C ALA A 223 -20.16 4.77 -10.04
N VAL A 224 -19.45 3.65 -10.22
CA VAL A 224 -18.97 2.85 -9.10
C VAL A 224 -17.67 2.14 -9.46
N ASP A 225 -16.76 2.01 -8.51
CA ASP A 225 -15.71 1.00 -8.57
C ASP A 225 -16.24 -0.29 -7.94
N MET A 226 -15.81 -1.45 -8.42
CA MET A 226 -16.30 -2.73 -7.93
C MET A 226 -15.16 -3.71 -7.73
N THR A 227 -15.17 -4.41 -6.59
CA THR A 227 -14.35 -5.60 -6.40
C THR A 227 -15.25 -6.82 -6.31
N ILE A 228 -14.93 -7.85 -7.11
CA ILE A 228 -15.56 -9.15 -7.09
C ILE A 228 -14.54 -10.14 -6.53
N THR A 229 -14.87 -10.78 -5.43
CA THR A 229 -14.00 -11.74 -4.73
C THR A 229 -14.69 -13.10 -4.70
N PRO A 230 -14.15 -14.13 -5.35
CA PRO A 230 -14.76 -15.44 -5.33
C PRO A 230 -14.57 -16.09 -3.96
N THR A 231 -15.47 -17.00 -3.58
CA THR A 231 -15.34 -17.76 -2.33
C THR A 231 -14.50 -19.01 -2.56
N HIS A 232 -13.92 -19.56 -1.50
CA HIS A 232 -12.96 -20.69 -1.53
C HIS A 232 -13.44 -21.97 -2.26
N LYS A 233 -14.75 -22.15 -2.44
CA LYS A 233 -15.35 -23.30 -3.16
C LYS A 233 -15.88 -22.93 -4.56
N SER A 234 -15.69 -21.68 -4.97
CA SER A 234 -16.12 -21.22 -6.28
C SER A 234 -15.30 -21.88 -7.38
N ARG A 235 -15.93 -22.05 -8.54
CA ARG A 235 -15.22 -22.49 -9.74
C ARG A 235 -14.05 -21.55 -10.08
N GLU A 236 -14.23 -20.26 -9.84
CA GLU A 236 -13.20 -19.24 -10.09
C GLU A 236 -11.94 -19.47 -9.25
N VAL A 237 -12.07 -19.81 -7.95
CA VAL A 237 -10.90 -20.15 -7.11
C VAL A 237 -10.26 -21.45 -7.56
N LEU A 238 -11.04 -22.46 -7.96
CA LEU A 238 -10.50 -23.72 -8.48
C LEU A 238 -9.72 -23.52 -9.80
N GLU A 239 -10.10 -22.51 -10.58
CA GLU A 239 -9.36 -22.07 -11.77
C GLU A 239 -8.27 -21.02 -11.44
N GLY A 240 -8.02 -20.76 -10.16
CA GLY A 240 -6.92 -19.94 -9.65
C GLY A 240 -7.18 -18.43 -9.57
N LEU A 241 -8.43 -17.96 -9.70
CA LEU A 241 -8.78 -16.53 -9.61
C LEU A 241 -9.10 -16.11 -8.16
N LEU A 242 -8.43 -15.07 -7.67
CA LEU A 242 -8.59 -14.55 -6.29
C LEU A 242 -9.49 -13.33 -6.20
N TYR A 243 -9.37 -12.40 -7.14
CA TYR A 243 -10.27 -11.25 -7.23
C TYR A 243 -10.22 -10.60 -8.59
N SER A 244 -11.25 -9.80 -8.85
CA SER A 244 -11.32 -8.86 -9.96
C SER A 244 -11.71 -7.50 -9.45
N GLN A 245 -10.97 -6.47 -9.86
CA GLN A 245 -11.20 -5.11 -9.44
C GLN A 245 -11.39 -4.21 -10.66
N PHE A 246 -12.52 -3.49 -10.68
CA PHE A 246 -12.89 -2.51 -11.68
C PHE A 246 -12.80 -1.16 -11.02
N TYR A 247 -11.84 -0.33 -11.43
CA TYR A 247 -11.66 0.99 -10.85
C TYR A 247 -11.39 2.04 -11.91
N ASN A 248 -11.81 3.26 -11.61
CA ASN A 248 -11.54 4.43 -12.43
C ASN A 248 -10.09 4.88 -12.19
N LEU A 249 -9.29 4.95 -13.25
CA LEU A 249 -7.90 5.38 -13.17
C LEU A 249 -7.82 6.89 -13.45
N ILE A 250 -8.13 7.67 -12.42
CA ILE A 250 -8.09 9.13 -12.45
C ILE A 250 -7.05 9.59 -11.43
N LYS A 251 -5.78 9.64 -11.86
CA LYS A 251 -4.66 10.04 -10.98
C LYS A 251 -4.26 11.49 -11.16
N ILE A 252 -4.19 11.97 -12.41
CA ILE A 252 -3.62 13.28 -12.75
C ILE A 252 -4.30 14.45 -12.03
N PRO A 253 -5.64 14.50 -11.86
CA PRO A 253 -6.28 15.61 -11.15
C PRO A 253 -6.02 15.65 -9.64
N PHE A 254 -5.56 14.54 -9.08
CA PHE A 254 -5.50 14.33 -7.64
C PHE A 254 -4.10 14.01 -7.12
N ASP A 255 -3.16 13.53 -7.94
CA ASP A 255 -1.79 13.19 -7.53
C ASP A 255 -0.81 14.21 -8.13
N ALA A 256 -0.47 15.24 -7.34
CA ALA A 256 0.58 16.20 -7.67
C ALA A 256 1.80 15.93 -6.77
N ALA A 257 2.78 15.17 -7.29
CA ALA A 257 3.96 14.74 -6.54
C ALA A 257 3.60 14.04 -5.22
N LYS A 258 2.59 13.17 -5.23
CA LYS A 258 2.02 12.47 -4.06
C LYS A 258 1.29 13.35 -3.06
N GLN A 259 1.10 14.64 -3.35
CA GLN A 259 0.25 15.51 -2.56
C GLN A 259 -1.14 15.62 -3.17
N TYR A 260 -2.13 15.05 -2.48
CA TYR A 260 -3.52 15.11 -2.94
C TYR A 260 -4.24 16.37 -2.44
N PRO A 261 -5.21 16.91 -3.21
CA PRO A 261 -6.03 18.02 -2.76
C PRO A 261 -6.70 17.70 -1.42
N PHE A 262 -6.69 18.68 -0.51
CA PHE A 262 -7.39 18.61 0.78
C PHE A 262 -6.91 17.51 1.75
N GLN A 263 -5.74 16.90 1.49
CA GLN A 263 -5.16 15.93 2.43
C GLN A 263 -4.46 16.55 3.64
N ASN A 264 -4.26 17.88 3.68
CA ASN A 264 -3.72 18.52 4.86
C ASN A 264 -4.79 18.45 5.98
N PRO A 265 -4.59 17.66 7.05
CA PRO A 265 -5.59 17.44 8.08
C PRO A 265 -5.88 18.71 8.90
N GLN A 266 -4.98 19.70 8.85
CA GLN A 266 -5.17 20.99 9.52
C GLN A 266 -6.21 21.86 8.82
N VAL A 267 -6.61 21.53 7.57
CA VAL A 267 -7.67 22.23 6.84
C VAL A 267 -9.01 22.13 7.59
N GLU A 268 -9.25 21.07 8.35
CA GLU A 268 -10.44 20.93 9.20
C GLU A 268 -10.50 22.00 10.29
N LYS A 269 -9.35 22.50 10.76
CA LYS A 269 -9.30 23.60 11.73
C LYS A 269 -9.82 24.92 11.18
N MET A 270 -10.03 25.05 9.87
CA MET A 270 -10.73 26.21 9.29
C MET A 270 -12.24 26.22 9.58
N ALA A 271 -12.80 25.08 9.99
CA ALA A 271 -14.21 24.98 10.40
C ALA A 271 -14.42 25.33 11.88
N LEU A 272 -13.34 25.49 12.65
CA LEU A 272 -13.40 25.87 14.05
C LEU A 272 -13.71 27.37 14.18
N ASP A 273 -14.48 27.71 15.21
CA ASP A 273 -14.84 29.09 15.49
C ASP A 273 -13.59 29.91 15.87
N PRO A 274 -13.41 31.13 15.31
CA PRO A 274 -12.29 31.98 15.64
C PRO A 274 -12.15 32.32 17.13
N SER A 275 -13.27 32.47 17.86
CA SER A 275 -13.26 32.73 19.31
C SER A 275 -12.78 31.52 20.09
N TYR A 276 -13.22 30.32 19.70
CA TYR A 276 -12.72 29.06 20.27
C TYR A 276 -11.21 28.91 20.08
N LEU A 277 -10.69 29.28 18.90
CA LEU A 277 -9.26 29.27 18.64
C LEU A 277 -8.49 30.30 19.47
N ALA A 278 -9.05 31.51 19.64
CA ALA A 278 -8.46 32.56 20.47
C ALA A 278 -8.41 32.16 21.96
N ASP A 279 -9.46 31.52 22.47
CA ASP A 279 -9.53 31.01 23.84
C ASP A 279 -8.52 29.87 24.07
N CYS A 280 -8.36 29.00 23.07
CA CYS A 280 -7.33 27.96 23.09
C CYS A 280 -5.91 28.54 23.08
N GLU A 281 -5.65 29.62 22.33
CA GLU A 281 -4.36 30.33 22.30
C GLU A 281 -4.01 30.98 23.65
N GLY A 282 -5.02 31.52 24.34
CA GLY A 282 -4.85 32.11 25.67
C GLY A 282 -4.63 31.06 26.77
N SER A 283 -5.30 29.92 26.66
CA SER A 283 -5.33 28.87 27.70
C SER A 283 -4.22 27.83 27.56
N THR A 284 -3.80 27.54 26.32
CA THR A 284 -2.75 26.59 26.02
C THR A 284 -1.67 27.29 25.22
N ARG A 285 -0.42 27.32 25.68
CA ARG A 285 0.72 27.90 24.94
C ARG A 285 1.05 27.13 23.63
N GLY A 286 0.11 26.37 23.03
CA GLY A 286 0.20 25.71 21.72
C GLY A 286 -0.29 26.62 20.58
N ASN A 287 0.26 26.55 19.36
CA ASN A 287 -0.23 27.39 18.22
C ASN A 287 -1.01 26.46 17.39
N HIS A 288 -2.02 27.10 16.89
CA HIS A 288 -2.85 26.59 15.87
C HIS A 288 -2.24 27.04 14.55
N ALA A 289 -2.57 26.28 13.51
CA ALA A 289 -2.00 26.54 12.21
C ALA A 289 -2.56 27.90 11.81
N ASN A 290 -1.69 28.80 11.38
CA ASN A 290 -2.10 30.14 11.01
C ASN A 290 -3.26 30.03 10.02
N GLN A 291 -4.43 30.55 10.41
CA GLN A 291 -5.66 30.46 9.62
C GLN A 291 -5.48 31.06 8.22
N ALA A 292 -4.65 32.09 8.07
CA ALA A 292 -4.30 32.64 6.76
C ALA A 292 -3.47 31.66 5.91
N SER A 293 -2.53 30.95 6.53
CA SER A 293 -1.72 29.92 5.87
C SER A 293 -2.57 28.70 5.47
N LEU A 294 -3.51 28.27 6.31
CA LEU A 294 -4.46 27.20 5.98
C LEU A 294 -5.40 27.62 4.85
N LYS A 295 -5.97 28.83 4.91
CA LYS A 295 -6.79 29.39 3.83
C LYS A 295 -6.01 29.47 2.53
N LEU A 296 -4.73 29.85 2.57
CA LEU A 296 -3.85 29.87 1.41
C LEU A 296 -3.62 28.45 0.87
N ALA A 297 -3.22 27.49 1.70
CA ALA A 297 -3.01 26.09 1.30
C ALA A 297 -4.28 25.47 0.69
N TYR A 298 -5.44 25.76 1.28
CA TYR A 298 -6.74 25.34 0.76
C TYR A 298 -7.07 26.00 -0.58
N ARG A 299 -6.85 27.31 -0.72
CA ARG A 299 -7.02 28.04 -2.01
C ARG A 299 -6.07 27.49 -3.08
N LEU A 300 -4.81 27.25 -2.75
CA LEU A 300 -3.83 26.65 -3.66
C LEU A 300 -4.25 25.23 -4.07
N SER A 301 -4.78 24.43 -3.15
CA SER A 301 -5.35 23.11 -3.46
C SER A 301 -6.55 23.21 -4.41
N LYS A 302 -7.44 24.21 -4.20
CA LYS A 302 -8.56 24.50 -5.11
C LYS A 302 -8.09 24.95 -6.49
N LEU A 303 -7.14 25.89 -6.56
CA LEU A 303 -6.58 26.40 -7.81
C LEU A 303 -5.88 25.28 -8.58
N ARG A 304 -5.09 24.45 -7.90
CA ARG A 304 -4.47 23.26 -8.48
C ARG A 304 -5.53 22.32 -9.05
N ARG A 305 -6.57 21.99 -8.26
CA ARG A 305 -7.66 21.15 -8.75
C ARG A 305 -8.37 21.76 -9.96
N LYS A 306 -8.60 23.08 -9.98
CA LYS A 306 -9.17 23.79 -11.14
C LYS A 306 -8.25 23.73 -12.36
N ALA A 307 -6.95 23.92 -12.18
CA ALA A 307 -5.95 23.84 -13.25
C ALA A 307 -5.76 22.41 -13.78
N LEU A 308 -5.97 21.39 -12.94
CA LEU A 308 -5.91 19.99 -13.34
C LEU A 308 -7.26 19.46 -13.85
N GLN A 309 -8.36 20.18 -13.65
CA GLN A 309 -9.68 19.81 -14.15
C GLN A 309 -9.73 19.80 -15.68
N THR A 310 -8.94 20.65 -16.36
CA THR A 310 -8.74 20.57 -17.81
C THR A 310 -8.03 19.30 -18.25
N LYS A 311 -7.14 18.74 -17.39
CA LYS A 311 -6.50 17.43 -17.62
C LYS A 311 -7.38 16.24 -17.25
N MET A 312 -8.55 16.48 -16.66
CA MET A 312 -9.50 15.44 -16.27
C MET A 312 -10.12 14.75 -17.50
N GLN A 313 -10.04 15.36 -18.69
CA GLN A 313 -10.45 14.77 -19.97
C GLN A 313 -9.76 13.43 -20.29
N LEU A 314 -8.66 13.08 -19.61
CA LEU A 314 -7.93 11.83 -19.80
C LEU A 314 -8.32 10.77 -18.74
N GLY A 315 -9.62 10.47 -18.62
CA GLY A 315 -10.12 9.41 -17.74
C GLY A 315 -9.95 8.02 -18.37
N TYR A 316 -9.41 7.06 -17.60
CA TYR A 316 -9.23 5.69 -18.05
C TYR A 316 -10.02 4.71 -17.20
N LEU A 317 -10.56 3.68 -17.82
CA LEU A 317 -11.11 2.53 -17.09
C LEU A 317 -10.00 1.52 -16.87
N THR A 318 -9.89 0.98 -15.66
CA THR A 318 -8.97 -0.11 -15.37
C THR A 318 -9.71 -1.29 -14.78
N LEU A 319 -9.24 -2.47 -15.20
CA LEU A 319 -9.66 -3.76 -14.74
C LEU A 319 -8.41 -4.52 -14.30
N ARG A 320 -8.44 -5.09 -13.11
CA ARG A 320 -7.33 -5.83 -12.52
C ARG A 320 -7.80 -7.21 -12.07
N TRP A 321 -6.97 -8.21 -12.27
CA TRP A 321 -7.21 -9.59 -11.90
C TRP A 321 -5.99 -10.11 -11.14
N LYS A 322 -6.22 -10.74 -10.00
CA LYS A 322 -5.17 -11.48 -9.32
C LYS A 322 -5.47 -12.95 -9.38
N SER A 323 -4.49 -13.73 -9.81
CA SER A 323 -4.60 -15.18 -9.93
C SER A 323 -3.33 -15.89 -9.47
N GLU A 324 -3.45 -17.14 -9.07
CA GLU A 324 -2.33 -18.06 -8.93
C GLU A 324 -1.62 -18.23 -10.27
N ILE A 325 -0.28 -18.37 -10.27
CA ILE A 325 0.53 -18.42 -11.51
C ILE A 325 -0.03 -19.42 -12.54
N MET A 326 -0.42 -20.61 -12.07
CA MET A 326 -0.90 -21.69 -12.95
C MET A 326 -2.33 -21.47 -13.46
N GLY A 327 -3.20 -20.83 -12.67
CA GLY A 327 -4.57 -20.50 -13.08
C GLY A 327 -4.68 -19.27 -13.99
N ALA A 328 -3.74 -18.33 -13.86
CA ALA A 328 -3.66 -17.08 -14.61
C ALA A 328 -3.58 -17.25 -16.13
N LEU A 329 -3.12 -18.40 -16.61
CA LEU A 329 -2.87 -18.61 -18.04
C LEU A 329 -4.04 -19.32 -18.73
N HIS A 330 -4.68 -20.25 -18.01
CA HIS A 330 -5.81 -21.02 -18.52
C HIS A 330 -7.11 -20.19 -18.53
N PHE A 331 -7.35 -19.40 -17.49
CA PHE A 331 -8.58 -18.60 -17.36
C PHE A 331 -8.72 -17.53 -18.47
N PHE A 332 -7.59 -17.00 -18.95
CA PHE A 332 -7.56 -15.89 -19.92
C PHE A 332 -7.60 -16.34 -21.38
N GLN A 333 -7.13 -17.55 -21.69
CA GLN A 333 -7.18 -18.12 -23.04
C GLN A 333 -8.50 -18.85 -23.33
N SER A 334 -9.18 -19.35 -22.30
CA SER A 334 -10.35 -20.23 -22.45
C SER A 334 -11.72 -19.55 -22.32
N ASN A 335 -11.78 -18.28 -21.91
CA ASN A 335 -13.07 -17.65 -21.61
C ASN A 335 -13.31 -16.33 -22.38
N GLU A 336 -14.46 -16.25 -23.04
CA GLU A 336 -15.00 -15.12 -23.82
C GLU A 336 -15.30 -13.84 -22.99
N TRP A 337 -14.91 -13.76 -21.71
CA TRP A 337 -15.22 -12.63 -20.82
C TRP A 337 -14.43 -11.35 -21.13
N LEU A 338 -13.44 -11.40 -22.04
CA LEU A 338 -12.70 -10.25 -22.54
C LEU A 338 -13.58 -9.24 -23.30
N GLU A 339 -14.77 -9.65 -23.77
CA GLU A 339 -15.76 -8.78 -24.42
C GLU A 339 -16.52 -7.85 -23.45
N ALA A 340 -16.45 -8.09 -22.14
CA ALA A 340 -17.16 -7.25 -21.15
C ALA A 340 -16.68 -5.78 -21.17
N VAL A 341 -15.49 -5.50 -21.71
CA VAL A 341 -14.94 -4.15 -21.89
C VAL A 341 -15.59 -3.43 -23.07
N THR A 342 -16.02 -4.15 -24.11
CA THR A 342 -16.60 -3.58 -25.34
C THR A 342 -18.04 -3.08 -25.12
N LEU A 343 -18.71 -3.57 -24.07
CA LEU A 343 -20.14 -3.35 -23.84
C LEU A 343 -20.49 -2.09 -23.01
N CYS A 344 -19.50 -1.41 -22.44
CA CYS A 344 -19.71 -0.21 -21.61
C CYS A 344 -19.25 1.10 -22.26
N ILE A 345 -18.79 1.05 -23.51
CA ILE A 345 -18.25 2.19 -24.27
C ILE A 345 -19.13 2.52 -25.50
N LYS A 346 -20.38 2.04 -25.53
CA LYS A 346 -21.40 2.56 -26.47
C LYS A 346 -22.14 3.73 -25.87
#